data_AF-A0A8H7M587-F1
#
_entry.id   AF-A0A8H7M587-F1
#
_cell.length_a   1.000
_cell.length_b   1.000
_cell.length_c   1.000
_cell.angle_alpha   90.00
_cell.angle_beta   90.00
_cell.angle_gamma   90.00
#
_symmetry.space_group_name_H-M   'P 1'
#
loop_
_entity.id
_entity.type
_entity.pdbx_description
1 polymer ?
#
loop_
_entity_poly.entity_id
_entity_poly.type
_entity_poly.pdbx_seq_one_letter_code
_entity_poly.pdbx_strand_id
1 'polypeptide(L)'
;MSLLQFSTQTGSISFAGVLVLFGLIILKYRRGRKRNTNQRRMLFRSNLDVYMINLFISELLMSLGGMLDAKWANESAVYCGGYCDAQGSLQYLGETSVALWTLAVTLHTWQSVVCARRIPFRWPLCVAVTGVIWGFVFLFNFVAFSQRPRSGDDRYFTPGPFWCWINPKYSTERLVGEYLWLWVAGFGNLLVYIPLFLLLRGNIVLGSEGIKSHRWHWTPPSVSNVFKTDTRSEVESPAPDDIYDEVNIRKEATKMLWYPAAYTILVLPLSIVRWANLRAVELKWDGVSPRITHLGMGN
;
A
#
# COMPACT_ATOMS: atom_id res chain seq x y z
N MET A 1 5.25 -2.90 -29.23
CA MET A 1 4.31 -2.44 -28.20
C MET A 1 5.02 -1.37 -27.38
N SER A 2 4.56 -0.13 -27.43
CA SER A 2 5.20 0.98 -26.70
C SER A 2 4.89 0.88 -25.20
N LEU A 3 5.79 1.36 -24.34
CA LEU A 3 5.59 1.34 -22.87
C LEU A 3 4.27 2.02 -22.44
N LEU A 4 3.84 3.03 -23.19
CA LEU A 4 2.55 3.72 -23.02
C LEU A 4 1.34 2.80 -23.26
N GLN A 5 1.42 1.93 -24.26
CA GLN A 5 0.38 0.93 -24.54
C GLN A 5 0.30 -0.08 -23.39
N PHE A 6 1.44 -0.49 -22.84
CA PHE A 6 1.48 -1.38 -21.68
C PHE A 6 0.89 -0.72 -20.43
N SER A 7 1.24 0.54 -20.15
CA SER A 7 0.66 1.31 -19.03
C SER A 7 -0.87 1.44 -19.15
N THR A 8 -1.34 1.78 -20.36
CA THR A 8 -2.78 1.90 -20.65
C THR A 8 -3.52 0.56 -20.46
N GLN A 9 -2.96 -0.54 -20.99
CA GLN A 9 -3.55 -1.87 -20.88
C GLN A 9 -3.61 -2.34 -19.42
N THR A 10 -2.50 -2.18 -18.68
CA THR A 10 -2.44 -2.56 -17.26
C THR A 10 -3.39 -1.73 -16.40
N GLY A 11 -3.46 -0.42 -16.62
CA GLY A 11 -4.43 0.48 -15.98
C GLY A 11 -5.88 0.04 -16.24
N SER A 12 -6.21 -0.26 -17.50
CA SER A 12 -7.56 -0.70 -17.89
C SER A 12 -7.95 -2.05 -17.28
N ILE A 13 -7.03 -3.02 -17.27
CA ILE A 13 -7.25 -4.34 -16.66
C ILE A 13 -7.45 -4.21 -15.15
N SER A 14 -6.60 -3.43 -14.47
CA SER A 14 -6.73 -3.19 -13.03
C SER A 14 -8.06 -2.53 -12.70
N PHE A 15 -8.42 -1.48 -13.43
CA PHE A 15 -9.69 -0.76 -13.25
C PHE A 15 -10.91 -1.70 -13.41
N ALA A 16 -10.93 -2.48 -14.49
CA ALA A 16 -11.99 -3.47 -14.73
C ALA A 16 -12.03 -4.52 -13.61
N GLY A 17 -10.88 -5.04 -13.18
CA GLY A 17 -10.78 -6.01 -12.10
C GLY A 17 -11.35 -5.50 -10.77
N VAL A 18 -10.99 -4.27 -10.39
CA VAL A 18 -11.49 -3.65 -9.15
C VAL A 18 -12.99 -3.33 -9.25
N LEU A 19 -13.50 -2.87 -10.39
CA LEU A 19 -14.94 -2.69 -10.59
C LEU A 19 -15.73 -3.99 -10.49
N VAL A 20 -15.22 -5.08 -11.08
CA VAL A 20 -15.84 -6.42 -10.95
C VAL A 20 -15.85 -6.85 -9.49
N LEU A 21 -14.74 -6.67 -8.77
CA LEU A 21 -14.67 -6.98 -7.33
C LEU A 21 -15.72 -6.21 -6.53
N PHE A 22 -15.82 -4.88 -6.73
CA PHE A 22 -16.85 -4.06 -6.08
C PHE A 22 -18.26 -4.51 -6.45
N GLY A 23 -18.50 -4.81 -7.73
CA GLY A 23 -19.75 -5.36 -8.22
C GLY A 23 -20.13 -6.66 -7.51
N LEU A 24 -19.19 -7.61 -7.38
CA LEU A 24 -19.39 -8.87 -6.67
C LEU A 24 -19.67 -8.65 -5.17
N ILE A 25 -18.95 -7.74 -4.52
CA ILE A 25 -19.18 -7.38 -3.11
C ILE A 25 -20.59 -6.82 -2.93
N ILE A 26 -21.01 -5.89 -3.79
CA ILE A 26 -22.34 -5.28 -3.77
C ILE A 26 -23.42 -6.34 -4.04
N LEU A 27 -23.23 -7.20 -5.02
CA LEU A 27 -24.16 -8.28 -5.33
C LEU A 27 -24.31 -9.26 -4.16
N LYS A 28 -23.19 -9.67 -3.54
CA LYS A 28 -23.19 -10.53 -2.36
C LYS A 28 -23.87 -9.86 -1.18
N TYR A 29 -23.61 -8.57 -0.96
CA TYR A 29 -24.27 -7.79 0.08
C TYR A 29 -25.78 -7.67 -0.16
N ARG A 30 -26.21 -7.35 -1.39
CA ARG A 30 -27.63 -7.25 -1.76
C ARG A 30 -28.35 -8.60 -1.63
N ARG A 31 -27.72 -9.69 -2.07
CA ARG A 31 -28.25 -11.06 -1.94
C ARG A 31 -28.36 -11.49 -0.47
N GLY A 32 -27.36 -11.16 0.36
CA GLY A 32 -27.39 -11.43 1.80
C GLY A 32 -28.47 -10.64 2.54
N ARG A 33 -28.64 -9.36 2.20
CA ARG A 33 -29.71 -8.50 2.75
C ARG A 33 -31.12 -9.03 2.46
N LYS A 34 -31.31 -9.68 1.30
CA LYS A 34 -32.61 -10.25 0.90
C LYS A 34 -32.91 -11.59 1.58
N ARG A 35 -31.89 -12.30 2.08
CA ARG A 35 -32.00 -13.66 2.65
C ARG A 35 -32.05 -13.68 4.19
N ASN A 36 -31.48 -12.69 4.90
CA ASN A 36 -31.53 -12.68 6.37
C ASN A 36 -31.26 -11.30 7.00
N THR A 37 -32.12 -10.84 7.92
CA THR A 37 -32.04 -9.52 8.58
C THR A 37 -30.87 -9.42 9.57
N ASN A 38 -30.39 -10.55 10.10
CA ASN A 38 -29.22 -10.62 10.98
C ASN A 38 -27.86 -10.51 10.27
N GLN A 39 -27.84 -10.52 8.93
CA GLN A 39 -26.60 -10.45 8.14
C GLN A 39 -26.02 -9.03 8.00
N ARG A 40 -26.71 -8.01 8.54
CA ARG A 40 -26.27 -6.59 8.53
C ARG A 40 -24.88 -6.36 9.14
N ARG A 41 -24.32 -7.31 9.90
CA ARG A 41 -23.00 -7.23 10.56
C ARG A 41 -21.85 -7.93 9.83
N MET A 42 -22.04 -8.45 8.61
CA MET A 42 -20.98 -9.26 7.94
C MET A 42 -20.02 -8.48 7.03
N LEU A 43 -20.33 -7.25 6.62
CA LEU A 43 -19.47 -6.51 5.68
C LEU A 43 -18.23 -5.91 6.37
N PHE A 44 -18.36 -5.51 7.63
CA PHE A 44 -17.30 -4.91 8.43
C PHE A 44 -17.12 -5.72 9.70
N ARG A 45 -16.37 -6.81 9.60
CA ARG A 45 -16.06 -7.69 10.73
C ARG A 45 -14.84 -7.16 11.50
N SER A 46 -13.94 -6.45 10.82
CA SER A 46 -12.77 -5.81 11.39
C SER A 46 -12.51 -4.43 10.78
N ASN A 47 -11.71 -3.61 11.45
CA ASN A 47 -11.24 -2.32 10.92
C ASN A 47 -10.44 -2.52 9.62
N LEU A 48 -9.79 -3.69 9.49
CA LEU A 48 -9.11 -4.14 8.28
C LEU A 48 -9.99 -4.04 7.02
N ASP A 49 -11.27 -4.40 7.13
CA ASP A 49 -12.18 -4.42 5.97
C ASP A 49 -12.39 -2.99 5.41
N VAL A 50 -12.47 -1.99 6.29
CA VAL A 50 -12.60 -0.58 5.91
C VAL A 50 -11.31 -0.09 5.25
N TYR A 51 -10.14 -0.46 5.78
CA TYR A 51 -8.85 -0.06 5.21
C TYR A 51 -8.66 -0.67 3.83
N MET A 52 -9.05 -1.94 3.64
CA MET A 52 -9.03 -2.61 2.33
C MET A 52 -9.94 -1.94 1.31
N ILE A 53 -11.14 -1.50 1.69
CA ILE A 53 -12.03 -0.76 0.77
C ILE A 53 -11.38 0.55 0.32
N ASN A 54 -10.77 1.30 1.24
CA ASN A 54 -10.09 2.54 0.87
C ASN A 54 -8.84 2.30 0.01
N LEU A 55 -8.11 1.21 0.26
CA LEU A 55 -7.02 0.76 -0.60
C LEU A 55 -7.53 0.50 -2.03
N PHE A 56 -8.64 -0.21 -2.20
CA PHE A 56 -9.23 -0.44 -3.53
C PHE A 56 -9.75 0.84 -4.19
N ILE A 57 -10.29 1.80 -3.43
CA ILE A 57 -10.65 3.13 -3.96
C ILE A 57 -9.40 3.86 -4.47
N SER A 58 -8.28 3.73 -3.76
CA SER A 58 -7.01 4.35 -4.16
C SER A 58 -6.45 3.74 -5.44
N GLU A 59 -6.54 2.41 -5.58
CA GLU A 59 -6.21 1.68 -6.82
C GLU A 59 -7.08 2.12 -8.01
N LEU A 60 -8.36 2.43 -7.78
CA LEU A 60 -9.22 3.01 -8.82
C LEU A 60 -8.72 4.39 -9.27
N LEU A 61 -8.31 5.25 -8.34
CA LEU A 61 -7.76 6.56 -8.67
C LEU A 61 -6.44 6.45 -9.44
N MET A 62 -5.55 5.57 -8.99
CA MET A 62 -4.27 5.30 -9.65
C MET A 62 -4.46 4.73 -11.07
N SER A 63 -5.36 3.75 -11.23
CA SER A 63 -5.65 3.15 -12.54
C SER A 63 -6.32 4.13 -13.50
N LEU A 64 -7.16 5.06 -13.01
CA LEU A 64 -7.67 6.16 -13.84
C LEU A 64 -6.53 7.05 -14.35
N GLY A 65 -5.53 7.38 -13.53
CA GLY A 65 -4.33 8.09 -13.96
C GLY A 65 -3.56 7.35 -15.07
N GLY A 66 -3.42 6.03 -14.95
CA GLY A 66 -2.80 5.17 -15.97
C GLY A 66 -3.64 5.03 -17.26
N MET A 67 -4.97 5.06 -17.17
CA MET A 67 -5.84 5.05 -18.37
C MET A 67 -5.68 6.33 -19.20
N LEU A 68 -5.32 7.46 -18.57
CA LEU A 68 -5.04 8.71 -19.28
C LEU A 68 -3.76 8.63 -20.15
N ASP A 69 -2.90 7.63 -19.92
CA ASP A 69 -1.77 7.35 -20.84
C ASP A 69 -2.22 6.99 -22.25
N ALA A 70 -3.48 6.57 -22.44
CA ALA A 70 -4.04 6.25 -23.75
C ALA A 70 -3.93 7.42 -24.74
N LYS A 71 -4.12 8.66 -24.25
CA LYS A 71 -3.99 9.86 -25.08
C LYS A 71 -2.55 10.02 -25.55
N TRP A 72 -1.59 9.87 -24.64
CA TRP A 72 -0.16 10.00 -24.95
C TRP A 72 0.33 8.89 -25.86
N ALA A 73 -0.23 7.68 -25.71
CA ALA A 73 0.03 6.57 -26.62
C ALA A 73 -0.42 6.87 -28.06
N ASN A 74 -1.55 7.58 -28.22
CA ASN A 74 -2.07 7.98 -29.53
C ASN A 74 -1.28 9.14 -30.15
N GLU A 75 -0.91 10.13 -29.33
CA GLU A 75 -0.25 11.35 -29.80
C GLU A 75 1.28 11.21 -29.90
N SER A 76 1.86 10.13 -29.34
CA SER A 76 3.30 9.85 -29.30
C SER A 76 4.16 10.96 -28.68
N ALA A 77 3.52 11.87 -27.94
CA ALA A 77 4.15 13.00 -27.27
C ALA A 77 3.34 13.37 -26.03
N VAL A 78 4.03 13.83 -24.98
CA VAL A 78 3.43 14.35 -23.74
C VAL A 78 3.71 15.85 -23.68
N TYR A 79 2.70 16.67 -23.45
CA TYR A 79 2.84 18.13 -23.38
C TYR A 79 2.12 18.73 -22.18
N CYS A 80 2.57 19.92 -21.77
CA CYS A 80 1.96 20.69 -20.69
C CYS A 80 0.51 21.09 -21.02
N GLY A 81 -0.37 21.02 -20.04
CA GLY A 81 -1.77 21.44 -20.20
C GLY A 81 -2.67 20.84 -19.11
N GLY A 82 -3.95 21.24 -19.10
CA GLY A 82 -4.89 20.76 -18.08
C GLY A 82 -5.07 19.22 -18.05
N TYR A 83 -4.84 18.54 -19.18
CA TYR A 83 -4.84 17.08 -19.24
C TYR A 83 -3.66 16.48 -18.46
N CYS A 84 -2.46 17.07 -18.62
CA CYS A 84 -1.25 16.68 -17.93
C CYS A 84 -1.36 16.94 -16.42
N ASP A 85 -1.92 18.09 -16.05
CA ASP A 85 -2.17 18.47 -14.67
C ASP A 85 -3.18 17.51 -13.99
N ALA A 86 -4.27 17.17 -14.70
CA ALA A 86 -5.27 16.22 -14.21
C ALA A 86 -4.70 14.80 -14.06
N GLN A 87 -3.92 14.34 -15.04
CA GLN A 87 -3.28 13.03 -14.99
C GLN A 87 -2.30 12.94 -13.82
N GLY A 88 -1.35 13.88 -13.73
CA GLY A 88 -0.35 13.89 -12.67
C GLY A 88 -0.98 13.98 -11.28
N SER A 89 -2.06 14.76 -11.16
CA SER A 89 -2.83 14.85 -9.91
C SER A 89 -3.50 13.52 -9.52
N LEU A 90 -4.18 12.85 -10.45
CA LEU A 90 -4.83 11.55 -10.18
C LEU A 90 -3.81 10.48 -9.80
N GLN A 91 -2.68 10.44 -10.50
CA GLN A 91 -1.63 9.47 -10.24
C GLN A 91 -0.96 9.72 -8.89
N TYR A 92 -0.61 10.98 -8.59
CA TYR A 92 -0.08 11.37 -7.29
C TYR A 92 -1.03 11.07 -6.12
N LEU A 93 -2.32 11.41 -6.28
CA LEU A 93 -3.37 11.14 -5.30
C LEU A 93 -3.53 9.63 -5.07
N GLY A 94 -3.57 8.85 -6.15
CA GLY A 94 -3.73 7.39 -6.12
C GLY A 94 -2.55 6.70 -5.47
N GLU A 95 -1.33 6.93 -5.96
CA GLU A 95 -0.12 6.27 -5.46
C GLU A 95 0.15 6.57 -3.98
N THR A 96 0.02 7.84 -3.57
CA THR A 96 0.20 8.25 -2.18
C THR A 96 -0.85 7.60 -1.26
N SER A 97 -2.11 7.56 -1.71
CA SER A 97 -3.18 6.92 -0.95
C SER A 97 -2.95 5.42 -0.83
N VAL A 98 -2.56 4.73 -1.90
CA VAL A 98 -2.23 3.29 -1.87
C VAL A 98 -1.12 3.01 -0.87
N ALA A 99 -0.05 3.81 -0.84
CA ALA A 99 1.04 3.65 0.12
C ALA A 99 0.57 3.77 1.57
N LEU A 100 -0.20 4.82 1.89
CA LEU A 100 -0.70 5.06 3.24
C LEU A 100 -1.73 4.03 3.70
N TRP A 101 -2.63 3.60 2.81
CA TRP A 101 -3.60 2.55 3.12
C TRP A 101 -2.94 1.19 3.28
N THR A 102 -1.91 0.90 2.49
CA THR A 102 -1.06 -0.29 2.68
C THR A 102 -0.41 -0.25 4.05
N LEU A 103 0.20 0.88 4.44
CA LEU A 103 0.79 1.04 5.76
C LEU A 103 -0.23 0.83 6.89
N ALA A 104 -1.45 1.37 6.76
CA ALA A 104 -2.52 1.18 7.75
C ALA A 104 -2.94 -0.30 7.87
N VAL A 105 -3.08 -1.00 6.73
CA VAL A 105 -3.37 -2.44 6.68
C VAL A 105 -2.24 -3.24 7.34
N THR A 106 -0.99 -2.92 7.01
CA THR A 106 0.21 -3.53 7.56
C THR A 106 0.30 -3.34 9.06
N LEU A 107 0.12 -2.13 9.59
CA LEU A 107 0.15 -1.84 11.03
C LEU A 107 -0.96 -2.57 11.79
N HIS A 108 -2.18 -2.58 11.24
CA HIS A 108 -3.29 -3.33 11.83
C HIS A 108 -3.01 -4.84 11.84
N THR A 109 -2.44 -5.36 10.76
CA THR A 109 -2.07 -6.78 10.64
C THR A 109 -0.93 -7.12 11.60
N TRP A 110 0.12 -6.29 11.66
CA TRP A 110 1.22 -6.40 12.63
C TRP A 110 0.68 -6.49 14.04
N GLN A 111 -0.18 -5.55 14.45
CA GLN A 111 -0.74 -5.55 15.80
C GLN A 111 -1.59 -6.80 16.07
N SER A 112 -2.40 -7.24 15.09
CA SER A 112 -3.19 -8.47 15.23
C SER A 112 -2.32 -9.72 15.36
N VAL A 113 -1.19 -9.77 14.63
CA VAL A 113 -0.21 -10.86 14.69
C VAL A 113 0.52 -10.81 16.03
N VAL A 114 1.11 -9.67 16.40
CA VAL A 114 1.89 -9.51 17.63
C VAL A 114 1.07 -9.81 18.88
N CYS A 115 -0.19 -9.39 18.92
CA CYS A 115 -1.06 -9.60 20.07
C CYS A 115 -1.78 -10.96 20.05
N ALA A 116 -1.66 -11.76 18.98
CA ALA A 116 -2.44 -12.99 18.75
C ALA A 116 -3.95 -12.84 18.98
N ARG A 117 -4.47 -11.62 18.83
CA ARG A 117 -5.87 -11.29 19.13
C ARG A 117 -6.48 -10.59 17.93
N ARG A 118 -7.72 -10.97 17.60
CA ARG A 118 -8.52 -10.24 16.63
C ARG A 118 -8.92 -8.90 17.23
N ILE A 119 -8.50 -7.81 16.58
CA ILE A 119 -8.86 -6.46 17.00
C ILE A 119 -10.35 -6.24 16.67
N PRO A 120 -11.19 -5.94 17.67
CA PRO A 120 -12.61 -5.68 17.41
C PRO A 120 -12.78 -4.41 16.60
N PHE A 121 -13.90 -4.36 15.88
CA PHE A 121 -14.27 -3.18 15.11
C PHE A 121 -14.47 -1.96 16.03
N ARG A 122 -13.76 -0.87 15.77
CA ARG A 122 -13.82 0.39 16.52
C ARG A 122 -14.10 1.53 15.56
N TRP A 123 -15.38 1.87 15.40
CA TRP A 123 -15.85 2.94 14.53
C TRP A 123 -15.10 4.28 14.66
N PRO A 124 -14.89 4.84 15.87
CA PRO A 124 -14.21 6.14 15.98
C PRO A 124 -12.75 6.08 15.51
N LEU A 125 -12.06 4.96 15.73
CA LEU A 125 -10.69 4.76 15.24
C LEU A 125 -10.66 4.70 13.71
N CYS A 126 -11.57 3.94 13.09
CA CYS A 126 -11.67 3.87 11.63
C CYS A 126 -11.92 5.24 11.01
N VAL A 127 -12.89 5.99 11.56
CA VAL A 127 -13.22 7.34 11.06
C VAL A 127 -12.04 8.28 11.23
N ALA A 128 -11.37 8.26 12.37
CA ALA A 128 -10.19 9.09 12.62
C ALA A 128 -9.04 8.77 11.64
N VAL A 129 -8.68 7.49 11.47
CA VAL A 129 -7.61 7.06 10.54
C VAL A 129 -7.97 7.42 9.11
N THR A 130 -9.22 7.18 8.69
CA THR A 130 -9.71 7.52 7.36
C THR A 130 -9.67 9.02 7.10
N GLY A 131 -10.11 9.82 8.07
CA GLY A 131 -10.09 11.29 7.97
C GLY A 131 -8.67 11.84 7.91
N VAL A 132 -7.73 11.28 8.69
CA VAL A 132 -6.32 11.69 8.68
C VAL A 132 -5.65 11.35 7.35
N ILE A 133 -5.80 10.11 6.86
CA ILE A 133 -5.16 9.68 5.61
C ILE A 133 -5.72 10.48 4.43
N TRP A 134 -7.05 10.51 4.23
CA TRP A 134 -7.63 11.27 3.13
C TRP A 134 -7.39 12.77 3.27
N GLY A 135 -7.49 13.32 4.49
CA GLY A 135 -7.20 14.72 4.76
C GLY A 135 -5.78 15.09 4.36
N PHE A 136 -4.79 14.27 4.72
CA PHE A 136 -3.40 14.44 4.31
C PHE A 136 -3.25 14.38 2.78
N VAL A 137 -3.78 13.34 2.13
CA VAL A 137 -3.59 13.15 0.68
C VAL A 137 -4.29 14.23 -0.13
N PHE A 138 -5.53 14.61 0.23
CA PHE A 138 -6.23 15.71 -0.43
C PHE A 138 -5.57 17.07 -0.17
N LEU A 139 -5.07 17.32 1.04
CA LEU A 139 -4.36 18.56 1.34
C LEU A 139 -3.10 18.69 0.48
N PHE A 140 -2.27 17.66 0.41
CA PHE A 140 -1.06 17.68 -0.43
C PHE A 140 -1.38 17.84 -1.91
N ASN A 141 -2.40 17.14 -2.40
CA ASN A 141 -2.85 17.27 -3.78
C ASN A 141 -3.43 18.67 -4.07
N PHE A 142 -4.17 19.25 -3.13
CA PHE A 142 -4.69 20.61 -3.24
C PHE A 142 -3.57 21.64 -3.25
N VAL A 143 -2.56 21.50 -2.37
CA VAL A 143 -1.38 22.37 -2.37
C VAL A 143 -0.69 22.31 -3.74
N ALA A 144 -0.43 21.10 -4.25
CA ALA A 144 0.14 20.87 -5.58
C ALA A 144 -0.65 21.58 -6.69
N PHE A 145 -1.98 21.46 -6.69
CA PHE A 145 -2.85 22.09 -7.70
C PHE A 145 -2.96 23.62 -7.54
N SER A 146 -2.88 24.12 -6.30
CA SER A 146 -3.01 25.55 -5.99
C SER A 146 -1.78 26.37 -6.39
N GLN A 147 -0.63 25.72 -6.64
CA GLN A 147 0.56 26.40 -7.09
C GLN A 147 0.36 26.95 -8.51
N ARG A 148 0.10 28.25 -8.60
CA ARG A 148 0.01 28.94 -9.90
C ARG A 148 1.40 29.06 -10.52
N PRO A 149 1.58 28.69 -11.80
CA PRO A 149 2.85 28.88 -12.47
C PRO A 149 3.18 30.37 -12.53
N ARG A 150 4.34 30.76 -11.96
CA ARG A 150 4.88 32.13 -12.08
C ARG A 150 5.48 32.39 -13.47
N SER A 151 5.91 31.34 -14.16
CA SER A 151 6.35 31.33 -15.55
C SER A 151 5.92 30.03 -16.23
N GLY A 152 6.03 29.93 -17.56
CA GLY A 152 5.57 28.77 -18.34
C GLY A 152 6.16 27.42 -17.92
N ASP A 153 7.34 27.43 -17.27
CA ASP A 153 8.10 26.24 -16.83
C ASP A 153 7.93 25.93 -15.32
N ASP A 154 7.21 26.77 -14.57
CA ASP A 154 7.01 26.63 -13.12
C ASP A 154 5.78 25.78 -12.73
N ARG A 155 5.18 25.06 -13.68
CA ARG A 155 4.02 24.21 -13.40
C ARG A 155 4.42 23.09 -12.42
N TYR A 156 3.52 22.77 -11.51
CA TYR A 156 3.74 21.70 -10.53
C TYR A 156 3.79 20.32 -11.20
N PHE A 157 2.91 20.07 -12.17
CA PHE A 157 2.95 18.88 -13.00
C PHE A 157 3.58 19.22 -14.36
N THR A 158 4.56 18.42 -14.77
CA THR A 158 5.30 18.57 -16.01
C THR A 158 5.36 17.25 -16.77
N PRO A 159 5.42 17.29 -18.11
CA PRO A 159 5.56 16.09 -18.92
C PRO A 159 6.88 15.39 -18.60
N GLY A 160 6.78 14.15 -18.11
CA GLY A 160 7.89 13.21 -18.09
C GLY A 160 8.05 12.50 -19.44
N PRO A 161 8.96 11.52 -19.56
CA PRO A 161 9.17 10.78 -20.80
C PRO A 161 7.94 9.96 -21.23
N PHE A 162 7.07 9.58 -20.28
CA PHE A 162 5.93 8.69 -20.55
C PHE A 162 4.61 9.15 -19.91
N TRP A 163 4.63 9.88 -18.80
CA TRP A 163 3.43 10.38 -18.13
C TRP A 163 3.71 11.74 -17.50
N CYS A 164 2.66 12.42 -17.08
CA CYS A 164 2.77 13.67 -16.36
C CYS A 164 3.06 13.45 -14.89
N TRP A 165 4.10 14.12 -14.40
CA TRP A 165 4.59 13.92 -13.03
C TRP A 165 4.96 15.24 -12.37
N ILE A 166 5.18 15.19 -11.05
CA ILE A 166 5.65 16.35 -10.30
C ILE A 166 6.99 16.85 -10.85
N ASN A 167 7.09 18.15 -11.06
CA ASN A 167 8.27 18.82 -11.59
C ASN A 167 9.51 18.50 -10.73
N PRO A 168 10.66 18.13 -11.34
CA PRO A 168 11.92 17.92 -10.62
C PRO A 168 12.38 19.07 -9.73
N LYS A 169 11.93 20.31 -10.02
CA LYS A 169 12.21 21.49 -9.19
C LYS A 169 11.63 21.39 -7.77
N TYR A 170 10.54 20.67 -7.58
CA TYR A 170 9.89 20.43 -6.28
C TYR A 170 10.37 19.09 -5.69
N SER A 171 11.69 18.89 -5.60
CA SER A 171 12.29 17.62 -5.16
C SER A 171 11.91 17.27 -3.72
N THR A 172 11.85 18.27 -2.83
CA THR A 172 11.47 18.11 -1.42
C THR A 172 10.03 17.65 -1.28
N GLU A 173 9.11 18.27 -2.03
CA GLU A 173 7.69 17.92 -2.05
C GLU A 173 7.46 16.52 -2.62
N ARG A 174 8.22 16.14 -3.66
CA ARG A 174 8.22 14.78 -4.21
C ARG A 174 8.69 13.75 -3.18
N LEU A 175 9.77 14.06 -2.47
CA LEU A 175 10.35 13.16 -1.49
C LEU A 175 9.40 12.91 -0.32
N VAL A 176 8.86 13.98 0.27
CA VAL A 176 8.02 13.91 1.46
C VAL A 176 6.58 13.49 1.12
N GLY A 177 6.06 13.95 -0.01
CA GLY A 177 4.68 13.71 -0.43
C GLY A 177 4.43 12.27 -0.85
N GLU A 178 5.44 11.59 -1.40
CA GLU A 178 5.25 10.28 -2.04
C GLU A 178 6.33 9.27 -1.64
N TYR A 179 7.59 9.56 -1.96
CA TYR A 179 8.65 8.55 -1.85
C TYR A 179 8.85 8.07 -0.42
N LEU A 180 8.82 8.97 0.56
CA LEU A 180 8.91 8.62 1.97
C LEU A 180 7.87 7.57 2.36
N TRP A 181 6.62 7.75 1.95
CA TRP A 181 5.51 6.86 2.30
C TRP A 181 5.60 5.52 1.58
N LEU A 182 6.03 5.51 0.31
CA LEU A 182 6.29 4.27 -0.42
C LEU A 182 7.35 3.42 0.30
N TRP A 183 8.44 4.03 0.75
CA TRP A 183 9.48 3.35 1.51
C TRP A 183 9.00 2.86 2.86
N VAL A 184 8.29 3.70 3.63
CA VAL A 184 7.76 3.32 4.94
C VAL A 184 6.75 2.18 4.82
N ALA A 185 5.86 2.23 3.82
CA ALA A 185 4.92 1.15 3.54
C ALA A 185 5.64 -0.14 3.11
N GLY A 186 6.64 -0.04 2.23
CA GLY A 186 7.45 -1.17 1.80
C GLY A 186 8.20 -1.85 2.95
N PHE A 187 8.90 -1.08 3.78
CA PHE A 187 9.59 -1.60 4.96
C PHE A 187 8.62 -2.16 6.00
N GLY A 188 7.51 -1.47 6.25
CA GLY A 188 6.47 -1.96 7.15
C GLY A 188 5.94 -3.32 6.70
N ASN A 189 5.68 -3.48 5.40
CA ASN A 189 5.16 -4.72 4.85
C ASN A 189 6.17 -5.87 5.02
N LEU A 190 7.46 -5.60 4.77
CA LEU A 190 8.54 -6.55 5.04
C LEU A 190 8.57 -6.98 6.51
N LEU A 191 8.42 -6.04 7.45
CA LEU A 191 8.38 -6.34 8.88
C LEU A 191 7.22 -7.26 9.25
N VAL A 192 6.06 -7.17 8.61
CA VAL A 192 4.92 -8.07 8.85
C VAL A 192 5.12 -9.45 8.24
N TYR A 193 5.75 -9.54 7.08
CA TYR A 193 5.96 -10.83 6.43
C TYR A 193 6.93 -11.74 7.18
N ILE A 194 7.95 -11.19 7.84
CA ILE A 194 8.94 -11.96 8.61
C ILE A 194 8.28 -12.81 9.72
N PRO A 195 7.51 -12.27 10.68
CA PRO A 195 6.86 -13.07 11.70
C PRO A 195 5.77 -13.97 11.12
N LEU A 196 5.08 -13.57 10.04
CA LEU A 196 4.09 -14.41 9.38
C LEU A 196 4.74 -15.68 8.77
N PHE A 197 5.91 -15.53 8.17
CA PHE A 197 6.70 -16.65 7.68
C PHE A 197 7.16 -17.57 8.81
N LEU A 198 7.67 -17.01 9.91
CA LEU A 198 8.09 -17.78 11.09
C LEU A 198 6.92 -18.51 11.76
N LEU A 199 5.73 -17.91 11.72
CA LEU A 199 4.47 -18.50 12.16
C LEU A 199 4.05 -19.70 11.30
N LEU A 200 4.02 -19.52 9.98
CA LEU A 200 3.60 -20.57 9.05
C LEU A 200 4.56 -21.78 9.04
N ARG A 201 5.85 -21.54 9.28
CA ARG A 201 6.84 -22.61 9.47
C ARG A 201 6.64 -23.39 10.79
N GLY A 202 5.84 -22.89 11.71
CA GLY A 202 5.69 -23.45 13.06
C GLY A 202 6.89 -23.19 13.98
N ASN A 203 7.76 -22.25 13.61
CA ASN A 203 8.95 -21.87 14.38
C ASN A 203 8.57 -20.98 15.58
N ILE A 204 7.42 -20.32 15.49
CA ILE A 204 6.79 -19.51 16.53
C ILE A 204 5.36 -20.02 16.73
N VAL A 205 5.02 -20.39 17.97
CA VAL A 205 3.64 -20.58 18.40
C VAL A 205 3.28 -19.38 19.26
N LEU A 206 2.24 -18.63 18.88
CA LEU A 206 1.73 -17.55 19.74
C LEU A 206 0.72 -18.13 20.73
N GLY A 207 1.02 -17.99 22.02
CA GLY A 207 0.05 -18.23 23.09
C GLY A 207 -1.02 -17.13 23.17
N SER A 208 -1.95 -17.26 24.12
CA SER A 208 -3.07 -16.34 24.39
C SER A 208 -2.65 -14.88 24.72
N GLU A 209 -1.37 -14.66 25.00
CA GLU A 209 -0.73 -13.38 25.34
C GLU A 209 0.13 -12.78 24.19
N GLY A 210 0.08 -13.35 22.98
CA GLY A 210 0.81 -12.83 21.82
C GLY A 210 2.31 -13.18 21.80
N ILE A 211 3.15 -12.30 21.24
CA ILE A 211 4.61 -12.47 21.16
C ILE A 211 5.28 -12.52 22.55
N LYS A 212 4.64 -12.01 23.61
CA LYS A 212 5.22 -12.07 24.97
C LYS A 212 5.28 -13.50 25.54
N SER A 213 4.45 -14.41 25.02
CA SER A 213 4.49 -15.83 25.31
C SER A 213 4.91 -16.62 24.05
N HIS A 214 5.87 -16.11 23.29
CA HIS A 214 6.40 -16.86 22.14
C HIS A 214 7.31 -17.98 22.65
N ARG A 215 6.97 -19.24 22.33
CA ARG A 215 7.91 -20.35 22.47
C ARG A 215 8.59 -20.53 21.13
N TRP A 216 9.92 -20.36 21.13
CA TRP A 216 10.73 -20.52 19.95
C TRP A 216 11.28 -21.94 19.90
N HIS A 217 10.99 -22.64 18.82
CA HIS A 217 11.38 -24.03 18.63
C HIS A 217 12.34 -24.12 17.43
N TRP A 218 13.60 -24.49 17.67
CA TRP A 218 14.62 -24.72 16.62
C TRP A 218 14.24 -25.87 15.67
N THR A 219 13.61 -26.91 16.22
CA THR A 219 12.96 -27.98 15.48
C THR A 219 11.47 -27.89 15.76
N PRO A 220 10.61 -27.74 14.73
CA PRO A 220 9.18 -27.62 14.96
C PRO A 220 8.67 -28.87 15.69
N PRO A 221 8.00 -28.74 16.84
CA PRO A 221 7.44 -29.90 17.54
C PRO A 221 6.39 -30.57 16.65
N SER A 222 6.23 -31.90 16.79
CA SER A 222 5.14 -32.59 16.09
C SER A 222 3.79 -32.01 16.53
N VAL A 223 2.88 -31.92 15.57
CA VAL A 223 1.63 -31.13 15.60
C VAL A 223 0.72 -31.45 16.80
N SER A 224 0.90 -32.59 17.46
CA SER A 224 0.03 -33.06 18.55
C SER A 224 0.11 -32.24 19.85
N ASN A 225 1.12 -31.37 20.03
CA ASN A 225 1.36 -30.72 21.31
C ASN A 225 1.15 -29.19 21.33
N VAL A 226 0.81 -28.57 20.20
CA VAL A 226 0.71 -27.09 20.10
C VAL A 226 -0.61 -26.54 20.66
N PHE A 227 -1.70 -27.30 20.61
CA PHE A 227 -3.02 -26.84 21.09
C PHE A 227 -3.40 -27.37 22.49
N LYS A 228 -2.48 -28.09 23.16
CA LYS A 228 -2.75 -28.68 24.49
C LYS A 228 -2.67 -27.72 25.67
N THR A 229 -2.43 -26.42 25.45
CA THR A 229 -2.34 -25.46 26.56
C THR A 229 -3.50 -24.49 26.57
N ASP A 230 -4.30 -24.63 27.64
CA ASP A 230 -5.38 -23.78 28.16
C ASP A 230 -6.75 -23.83 27.49
N THR A 231 -7.25 -25.04 27.22
CA THR A 231 -8.68 -25.27 27.47
C THR A 231 -8.85 -26.60 28.20
N ARG A 232 -9.05 -26.52 29.51
CA ARG A 232 -9.54 -27.64 30.32
C ARG A 232 -11.01 -27.86 29.96
N SER A 233 -11.24 -28.52 28.83
CA SER A 233 -12.50 -29.18 28.47
C SER A 233 -12.14 -30.44 27.72
N GLU A 234 -12.52 -31.58 28.29
CA GLU A 234 -12.46 -32.90 27.65
C GLU A 234 -13.18 -32.85 26.30
N VAL A 235 -12.44 -32.80 25.20
CA VAL A 235 -12.97 -33.09 23.86
C VAL A 235 -11.87 -33.82 23.08
N GLU A 236 -12.20 -35.07 22.74
CA GLU A 236 -11.78 -35.88 21.59
C GLU A 236 -10.45 -35.53 20.88
N SER A 237 -9.54 -36.51 20.86
CA SER A 237 -8.34 -36.50 20.02
C SER A 237 -8.68 -36.11 18.57
N PRO A 238 -7.93 -35.20 17.93
CA PRO A 238 -8.18 -34.87 16.53
C PRO A 238 -8.00 -36.13 15.67
N ALA A 239 -8.92 -36.37 14.73
CA ALA A 239 -8.80 -37.47 13.80
C ALA A 239 -7.52 -37.32 12.97
N PRO A 240 -6.89 -38.44 12.51
CA PRO A 240 -5.68 -38.39 11.70
C PRO A 240 -5.79 -37.44 10.50
N ASP A 241 -6.96 -37.39 9.87
CA ASP A 241 -7.24 -36.60 8.67
C ASP A 241 -7.12 -35.08 8.89
N ASP A 242 -7.54 -34.55 10.05
CA ASP A 242 -7.48 -33.11 10.35
C ASP A 242 -6.03 -32.58 10.43
N ILE A 243 -5.12 -33.43 10.90
CA ILE A 243 -3.70 -33.11 11.05
C ILE A 243 -3.00 -33.07 9.68
N TYR A 244 -3.34 -34.01 8.79
CA TYR A 244 -2.79 -34.03 7.43
C TYR A 244 -3.23 -32.81 6.62
N ASP A 245 -4.49 -32.39 6.76
CA ASP A 245 -5.01 -31.20 6.10
C ASP A 245 -4.33 -29.92 6.60
N GLU A 246 -4.12 -29.76 7.92
CA GLU A 246 -3.46 -28.56 8.45
C GLU A 246 -1.99 -28.42 7.97
N VAL A 247 -1.24 -29.54 7.95
CA VAL A 247 0.15 -29.55 7.46
C VAL A 247 0.22 -29.16 5.98
N ASN A 248 -0.71 -29.67 5.17
CA ASN A 248 -0.81 -29.32 3.76
C ASN A 248 -1.19 -27.85 3.58
N ILE A 249 -2.16 -27.34 4.35
CA ILE A 249 -2.56 -25.92 4.33
C ILE A 249 -1.37 -25.01 4.66
N ARG A 250 -0.55 -25.34 5.67
CA ARG A 250 0.65 -24.53 6.01
C ARG A 250 1.71 -24.58 4.92
N LYS A 251 1.96 -25.74 4.32
CA LYS A 251 2.91 -25.89 3.21
C LYS A 251 2.48 -25.05 2.00
N GLU A 252 1.20 -25.11 1.64
CA GLU A 252 0.66 -24.30 0.54
C GLU A 252 0.65 -22.80 0.87
N ALA A 253 0.29 -22.42 2.10
CA ALA A 253 0.35 -21.02 2.55
C ALA A 253 1.79 -20.45 2.56
N THR A 254 2.79 -21.28 2.89
CA THR A 254 4.20 -20.88 2.83
C THR A 254 4.66 -20.65 1.38
N LYS A 255 4.13 -21.40 0.42
CA LYS A 255 4.39 -21.14 -1.01
C LYS A 255 3.82 -19.80 -1.46
N MET A 256 2.68 -19.37 -0.91
CA MET A 256 2.08 -18.07 -1.22
C MET A 256 2.90 -16.87 -0.71
N LEU A 257 3.80 -17.07 0.26
CA LEU A 257 4.72 -16.03 0.76
C LEU A 257 5.94 -15.77 -0.14
N TRP A 258 6.24 -16.65 -1.08
CA TRP A 258 7.34 -16.42 -2.04
C TRP A 258 7.06 -15.23 -2.97
N TYR A 259 5.79 -14.95 -3.24
CA TYR A 259 5.41 -13.86 -4.14
C TYR A 259 5.76 -12.46 -3.57
N PRO A 260 5.36 -12.09 -2.33
CA PRO A 260 5.80 -10.84 -1.72
C PRO A 260 7.32 -10.75 -1.51
N ALA A 261 7.99 -11.86 -1.21
CA ALA A 261 9.44 -11.89 -1.06
C ALA A 261 10.15 -11.58 -2.39
N ALA A 262 9.75 -12.25 -3.47
CA ALA A 262 10.26 -11.99 -4.81
C ALA A 262 9.98 -10.55 -5.25
N TYR A 263 8.77 -10.03 -5.00
CA TYR A 263 8.43 -8.63 -5.28
C TYR A 263 9.35 -7.66 -4.54
N THR A 264 9.62 -7.89 -3.25
CA THR A 264 10.51 -7.03 -2.46
C THR A 264 11.94 -7.06 -3.00
N ILE A 265 12.46 -8.24 -3.37
CA ILE A 265 13.81 -8.40 -3.94
C ILE A 265 13.94 -7.67 -5.29
N LEU A 266 12.88 -7.68 -6.11
CA LEU A 266 12.89 -7.02 -7.41
C LEU A 266 12.74 -5.50 -7.31
N VAL A 267 11.90 -5.02 -6.40
CA VAL A 267 11.58 -3.59 -6.29
C VAL A 267 12.65 -2.83 -5.48
N LEU A 268 13.27 -3.46 -4.48
CA LEU A 268 14.22 -2.79 -3.60
C LEU A 268 15.44 -2.18 -4.33
N PRO A 269 16.11 -2.87 -5.28
CA PRO A 269 17.18 -2.26 -6.07
C PRO A 269 16.73 -1.07 -6.93
N LEU A 270 15.55 -1.17 -7.55
CA LEU A 270 14.98 -0.09 -8.36
C LEU A 270 14.70 1.16 -7.52
N SER A 271 14.17 0.95 -6.32
CA SER A 271 13.92 2.02 -5.35
C SER A 271 15.21 2.65 -4.85
N ILE A 272 16.26 1.85 -4.56
CA ILE A 272 17.58 2.34 -4.15
C ILE A 272 18.19 3.22 -5.24
N VAL A 273 18.15 2.80 -6.51
CA VAL A 273 18.68 3.59 -7.64
C VAL A 273 17.94 4.91 -7.79
N ARG A 274 16.60 4.91 -7.67
CA ARG A 274 15.81 6.16 -7.67
C ARG A 274 16.20 7.09 -6.53
N TRP A 275 16.37 6.56 -5.31
CA TRP A 275 16.80 7.35 -4.14
C TRP A 275 18.23 7.89 -4.28
N ALA A 276 19.15 7.09 -4.82
CA ALA A 276 20.53 7.51 -5.07
C ALA A 276 20.60 8.64 -6.10
N ASN A 277 19.78 8.58 -7.16
CA ASN A 277 19.69 9.66 -8.15
C ASN A 277 19.11 10.95 -7.57
N LEU A 278 18.14 10.87 -6.65
CA LEU A 278 17.61 12.06 -5.96
C LEU A 278 18.69 12.74 -5.10
N ARG A 279 19.46 11.97 -4.32
CA ARG A 279 20.59 12.52 -3.55
C ARG A 279 21.70 13.07 -4.42
N ALA A 280 21.96 12.47 -5.58
CA ALA A 280 22.94 12.98 -6.53
C ALA A 280 22.50 14.34 -7.13
N VAL A 281 21.19 14.55 -7.32
CA VAL A 281 20.64 15.84 -7.75
C VAL A 281 20.73 16.88 -6.62
N GLU A 282 20.37 16.54 -5.38
CA GLU A 282 20.51 17.44 -4.22
C GLU A 282 21.97 17.88 -4.01
N LEU A 283 22.93 16.95 -4.05
CA LEU A 283 24.36 17.28 -3.94
C LEU A 283 24.86 18.18 -5.08
N LYS A 284 24.29 18.04 -6.28
CA LYS A 284 24.62 18.91 -7.43
C LYS A 284 24.06 20.31 -7.27
N TRP A 285 22.89 20.48 -6.64
CA TRP A 285 22.33 21.79 -6.30
C TRP A 285 23.09 22.43 -5.13
N ASP A 286 23.51 21.67 -4.13
CA ASP A 286 24.34 22.17 -3.03
C ASP A 286 25.74 22.61 -3.52
N GLY A 287 26.30 21.91 -4.52
CA GLY A 287 27.53 22.29 -5.21
C GLY A 287 27.40 23.51 -6.13
N VAL A 288 26.19 23.93 -6.47
CA VAL A 288 25.86 25.13 -7.25
C VAL A 288 25.07 26.10 -6.37
N SER A 289 25.58 26.41 -5.18
CA SER A 289 25.15 27.62 -4.47
C SER A 289 25.76 28.85 -5.15
N PRO A 290 24.96 29.77 -5.74
CA PRO A 290 25.46 31.09 -6.03
C PRO A 290 25.76 31.77 -4.70
N ARG A 291 27.02 32.14 -4.50
CA ARG A 291 27.46 33.01 -3.41
C ARG A 291 26.65 34.31 -3.54
N ILE A 292 25.58 34.47 -2.77
CA ILE A 292 24.89 35.74 -2.64
C ILE A 292 25.82 36.63 -1.80
N THR A 293 26.72 37.33 -2.45
CA THR A 293 27.42 38.48 -1.87
C THR A 293 26.39 39.60 -1.70
N HIS A 294 25.77 39.65 -0.52
CA HIS A 294 25.27 40.90 0.04
C HIS A 294 26.47 41.72 0.55
N LEU A 295 26.69 42.89 -0.03
CA LEU A 295 27.46 44.06 0.46
C LEU A 295 27.49 45.04 -0.73
N GLY A 296 26.93 46.23 -0.75
CA GLY A 296 26.29 47.10 0.23
C GLY A 296 26.35 48.48 -0.42
N MET A 297 25.20 49.08 -0.74
CA MET A 297 25.13 50.50 -1.08
C MET A 297 25.53 51.30 0.17
N GLY A 298 26.48 52.21 0.01
CA GLY A 298 26.93 53.13 1.05
C GLY A 298 27.77 54.26 0.44
N ASN A 299 27.05 55.34 0.08
CA ASN A 299 27.47 56.68 -0.34
C ASN A 299 28.28 56.84 -1.63
#